data_AF-A0A9J6A1D1-F1
#
_entry.id   AF-A0A9J6A1D1-F1
#
_cell.length_a   1.000
_cell.length_b   1.000
_cell.length_c   1.000
_cell.angle_alpha   90.00
_cell.angle_beta   90.00
_cell.angle_gamma   90.00
#
_symmetry.space_group_name_H-M   'P 1'
#
loop_
_entity.id
_entity.type
_entity.pdbx_description
1 polymer ?
#
loop_
_entity_poly.entity_id
_entity_poly.type
_entity_poly.pdbx_seq_one_letter_code
_entity_poly.pdbx_strand_id
1 'polypeptide(L)'
;MNEKNNNGNPKFGEEQAAEIMEKQDLEAWDLNTDPINRFHVHNEHFGTSSNEWPIVCNEWPISFVDDDELERKSSYCWDSDYLVYDHQSHELFIVTRYIAPAIDQDGTLLLSEDNLDDQFPYQTLTFDVFKLDFINHDHVELQYNSSLGNRAFFIGSNTGFALSTTQFPELKPNSIYFTDDLTWAYRHREKLKCGGHDLGIYDYKEGSFSSCYYPIDLDKIQRILPAPIWFTPDPDVDVDAECLA
;
A
#
# COMPACT_ATOMS: atom_id res chain seq x y z
N MET A 1 -2.63 52.42 39.88
CA MET A 1 -3.97 51.79 39.96
C MET A 1 -4.28 51.21 38.60
N ASN A 2 -4.39 49.89 38.55
CA ASN A 2 -5.07 48.97 37.62
C ASN A 2 -4.75 49.07 36.11
N GLU A 3 -4.09 48.09 35.46
CA GLU A 3 -4.62 46.76 34.99
C GLU A 3 -5.88 46.92 34.11
N LYS A 4 -6.05 46.39 32.88
CA LYS A 4 -5.54 45.21 32.13
C LYS A 4 -5.92 45.40 30.62
N ASN A 5 -5.02 45.20 29.65
CA ASN A 5 -4.81 44.01 28.77
C ASN A 5 -5.46 44.04 27.36
N ASN A 6 -4.56 43.83 26.38
CA ASN A 6 -4.61 43.03 25.14
C ASN A 6 -5.58 43.36 23.98
N ASN A 7 -5.00 43.66 22.82
CA ASN A 7 -4.92 42.79 21.62
C ASN A 7 -3.89 43.44 20.67
N GLY A 8 -2.67 42.94 20.44
CA GLY A 8 -2.33 41.55 20.17
C GLY A 8 -2.46 41.29 18.68
N ASN A 9 -1.58 41.87 17.86
CA ASN A 9 -1.35 41.41 16.49
C ASN A 9 -0.04 40.61 16.50
N PRO A 10 -0.06 39.27 16.45
CA PRO A 10 1.13 38.51 16.15
C PRO A 10 1.30 38.44 14.64
N LYS A 11 2.42 38.95 14.15
CA LYS A 11 3.01 38.45 12.91
C LYS A 11 3.42 37.00 13.19
N PHE A 12 2.82 36.03 12.51
CA PHE A 12 3.34 34.68 12.49
C PHE A 12 4.39 34.60 11.39
N GLY A 13 5.62 34.33 11.82
CA GLY A 13 6.70 33.90 10.96
C GLY A 13 6.45 32.48 10.48
N GLU A 14 7.14 32.17 9.38
CA GLU A 14 7.39 30.86 8.78
C GLU A 14 7.34 29.69 9.79
N GLU A 15 6.17 29.08 9.91
CA GLU A 15 5.95 27.72 10.42
C GLU A 15 4.77 27.14 9.61
N GLN A 16 4.97 27.02 8.29
CA GLN A 16 4.25 25.99 7.55
C GLN A 16 5.06 24.72 7.71
N ALA A 17 4.42 23.76 8.37
CA ALA A 17 4.82 22.39 8.59
C ALA A 17 5.96 21.97 7.64
N ALA A 18 7.13 21.71 8.21
CA ALA A 18 7.93 20.62 7.67
C ALA A 18 7.01 19.39 7.77
N GLU A 19 6.31 19.08 6.67
CA GLU A 19 5.76 17.75 6.47
C GLU A 19 6.92 16.82 6.79
N ILE A 20 6.73 16.03 7.84
CA ILE A 20 7.51 14.84 8.05
C ILE A 20 7.16 13.99 6.82
N MET A 21 7.91 14.13 5.73
CA MET A 21 8.12 13.02 4.81
C MET A 21 8.77 11.97 5.69
N GLU A 22 7.94 11.12 6.29
CA GLU A 22 8.38 9.90 6.92
C GLU A 22 9.26 9.23 5.88
N LYS A 23 10.53 8.99 6.22
CA LYS A 23 11.35 8.10 5.40
C LYS A 23 10.53 6.82 5.28
N GLN A 24 10.11 6.48 4.06
CA GLN A 24 9.38 5.24 3.82
C GLN A 24 10.35 4.09 4.07
N ASP A 25 10.38 3.64 5.32
CA ASP A 25 11.06 2.43 5.72
C ASP A 25 10.12 1.28 5.43
N LEU A 26 10.46 0.48 4.41
CA LEU A 26 9.69 -0.70 4.06
C LEU A 26 10.11 -1.87 4.97
N GLU A 27 9.12 -2.55 5.55
CA GLU A 27 9.34 -3.65 6.49
C GLU A 27 8.59 -4.91 6.04
N ALA A 28 9.29 -6.05 6.04
CA ALA A 28 8.71 -7.37 5.88
C ALA A 28 9.22 -8.30 6.97
N TRP A 29 8.37 -9.21 7.42
CA TRP A 29 8.64 -10.07 8.57
C TRP A 29 8.93 -11.50 8.11
N ASP A 30 9.88 -12.15 8.78
CA ASP A 30 10.12 -13.59 8.59
C ASP A 30 9.30 -14.44 9.59
N LEU A 31 8.02 -14.66 9.28
CA LEU A 31 7.05 -15.41 10.06
C LEU A 31 7.33 -16.92 10.24
N ASN A 32 8.32 -17.53 9.56
CA ASN A 32 8.54 -18.99 9.60
C ASN A 32 9.78 -19.45 10.35
N THR A 33 10.75 -18.56 10.58
CA THR A 33 12.06 -18.97 11.13
C THR A 33 12.48 -18.16 12.34
N ASP A 34 12.08 -16.89 12.42
CA ASP A 34 12.27 -16.04 13.59
C ASP A 34 11.29 -14.87 13.53
N PRO A 35 10.22 -14.85 14.36
CA PRO A 35 9.22 -13.78 14.34
C PRO A 35 9.77 -12.39 14.70
N ILE A 36 11.06 -12.31 15.08
CA ILE A 36 11.77 -11.05 15.38
C ILE A 36 12.61 -10.60 14.17
N ASN A 37 12.92 -11.48 13.20
CA ASN A 37 13.69 -11.11 12.02
C ASN A 37 12.85 -10.21 11.10
N ARG A 38 13.37 -8.99 10.91
CA ARG A 38 12.76 -7.93 10.12
C ARG A 38 13.69 -7.56 8.98
N PHE A 39 13.16 -7.59 7.77
CA PHE A 39 13.81 -6.97 6.63
C PHE A 39 13.44 -5.49 6.63
N HIS A 40 14.40 -4.63 6.93
CA HIS A 40 14.26 -3.19 6.79
C HIS A 40 14.94 -2.75 5.50
N VAL A 41 14.15 -2.23 4.57
CA VAL A 41 14.63 -1.69 3.31
C VAL A 41 14.45 -0.18 3.36
N HIS A 42 15.57 0.54 3.56
CA HIS A 42 15.57 1.99 3.49
C HIS A 42 15.74 2.44 2.03
N ASN A 43 14.96 3.44 1.61
CA ASN A 43 14.98 3.97 0.25
C ASN A 43 16.38 4.48 -0.20
N GLU A 44 17.25 4.86 0.75
CA GLU A 44 18.64 5.28 0.49
C GLU A 44 19.52 4.17 -0.15
N HIS A 45 19.12 2.89 -0.12
CA HIS A 45 19.88 1.76 -0.67
C HIS A 45 19.78 1.61 -2.20
N PHE A 46 18.87 2.33 -2.87
CA PHE A 46 18.61 2.17 -4.31
C PHE A 46 19.27 3.22 -5.22
N GLY A 47 20.04 4.13 -4.61
CA GLY A 47 21.11 4.85 -5.29
C GLY A 47 20.70 5.79 -6.43
N THR A 48 19.98 6.88 -6.15
CA THR A 48 20.03 8.12 -6.95
C THR A 48 19.76 9.36 -6.07
N SER A 49 20.74 9.81 -5.29
CA SER A 49 20.67 11.14 -4.68
C SER A 49 20.87 12.20 -5.78
N SER A 50 19.80 12.81 -6.28
CA SER A 50 19.90 14.06 -7.04
C SER A 50 19.65 15.24 -6.09
N ASN A 51 20.53 16.25 -6.15
CA ASN A 51 20.54 17.38 -5.22
C ASN A 51 19.79 18.62 -5.77
N GLU A 52 18.96 18.46 -6.81
CA GLU A 52 18.22 19.57 -7.42
C GLU A 52 16.76 19.53 -6.99
N TRP A 53 16.21 20.70 -6.66
CA TRP A 53 14.81 20.86 -6.28
C TRP A 53 13.89 20.89 -7.53
N PRO A 54 12.70 20.26 -7.50
CA PRO A 54 12.17 19.49 -6.38
C PRO A 54 13.02 18.23 -6.18
N ILE A 55 13.37 17.95 -4.92
CA ILE A 55 14.12 16.73 -4.60
C ILE A 55 13.19 15.58 -4.98
N VAL A 56 13.43 14.97 -6.12
CA VAL A 56 12.78 13.73 -6.54
C VAL A 56 13.38 12.63 -5.67
N CYS A 57 12.91 12.56 -4.44
CA CYS A 57 12.99 11.34 -3.68
C CYS A 57 11.99 10.37 -4.32
N ASN A 58 12.40 9.12 -4.58
CA ASN A 58 11.51 7.96 -4.52
C ASN A 58 10.49 7.77 -5.66
N GLU A 59 10.87 7.13 -6.77
CA GLU A 59 9.90 6.35 -7.53
C GLU A 59 10.58 5.03 -7.93
N TRP A 60 10.07 3.89 -7.42
CA TRP A 60 10.40 2.59 -8.00
C TRP A 60 10.14 2.65 -9.51
N PRO A 61 10.87 1.89 -10.34
CA PRO A 61 10.59 1.87 -11.77
C PRO A 61 9.10 1.59 -12.01
N ILE A 62 8.45 2.44 -12.80
CA ILE A 62 7.05 2.24 -13.19
C ILE A 62 7.03 1.29 -14.40
N SER A 63 6.24 0.22 -14.34
CA SER A 63 5.98 -0.61 -15.51
C SER A 63 4.85 -0.01 -16.36
N PHE A 64 4.96 -0.06 -17.68
CA PHE A 64 3.92 0.44 -18.57
C PHE A 64 3.99 -0.23 -19.95
N VAL A 65 2.84 -0.41 -20.60
CA VAL A 65 2.74 -0.96 -21.97
C VAL A 65 2.63 0.15 -23.03
N ASP A 66 2.13 1.32 -22.65
CA ASP A 66 1.98 2.49 -23.51
C ASP A 66 2.07 3.80 -22.70
N ASP A 67 2.14 4.93 -23.40
CA ASP A 67 2.26 6.26 -22.80
C ASP A 67 1.02 6.61 -21.94
N ASP A 68 -0.16 6.09 -22.29
CA ASP A 68 -1.40 6.34 -21.54
C ASP A 68 -1.36 5.63 -20.16
N GLU A 69 -0.87 4.39 -20.09
CA GLU A 69 -0.68 3.67 -18.82
C GLU A 69 0.38 4.37 -17.95
N LEU A 70 1.49 4.79 -18.56
CA LEU A 70 2.52 5.54 -17.85
C LEU A 70 1.94 6.83 -17.25
N GLU A 71 1.22 7.61 -18.05
CA GLU A 71 0.61 8.86 -17.59
C GLU A 71 -0.38 8.60 -16.45
N ARG A 72 -1.20 7.54 -16.56
CA ARG A 72 -2.14 7.14 -15.48
C ARG A 72 -1.42 6.82 -14.18
N LYS A 73 -0.37 6.00 -14.23
CA LYS A 73 0.40 5.60 -13.04
C LYS A 73 1.17 6.76 -12.42
N SER A 74 1.82 7.59 -13.25
CA SER A 74 2.72 8.66 -12.78
C SER A 74 2.01 9.97 -12.40
N SER A 75 0.86 10.27 -13.01
CA SER A 75 0.24 11.60 -12.92
C SER A 75 -1.15 11.60 -12.30
N TYR A 76 -1.89 10.49 -12.38
CA TYR A 76 -3.28 10.40 -11.91
C TYR A 76 -3.46 9.55 -10.65
N CYS A 77 -2.45 8.78 -10.25
CA CYS A 77 -2.54 7.89 -9.10
C CYS A 77 -1.72 8.37 -7.92
N TRP A 78 -2.18 8.03 -6.72
CA TRP A 78 -1.27 7.86 -5.59
C TRP A 78 -0.65 6.47 -5.68
N ASP A 79 0.57 6.33 -5.18
CA ASP A 79 1.25 5.06 -5.04
C ASP A 79 1.42 4.67 -3.56
N SER A 80 1.49 3.37 -3.30
CA SER A 80 1.81 2.82 -1.99
C SER A 80 2.64 1.56 -2.16
N ASP A 81 3.79 1.55 -1.49
CA ASP A 81 4.75 0.47 -1.60
C ASP A 81 4.67 -0.49 -0.42
N TYR A 82 4.79 -1.78 -0.74
CA TYR A 82 4.80 -2.86 0.24
C TYR A 82 6.01 -3.75 0.00
N LEU A 83 6.69 -4.12 1.08
CA LEU A 83 7.65 -5.20 1.06
C LEU A 83 6.92 -6.52 1.36
N VAL A 84 7.09 -7.49 0.47
CA VAL A 84 6.47 -8.81 0.56
C VAL A 84 7.59 -9.85 0.60
N TYR A 85 7.60 -10.65 1.67
CA TYR A 85 8.51 -11.78 1.78
C TYR A 85 7.77 -13.10 1.51
N ASP A 86 8.34 -13.94 0.65
CA ASP A 86 7.91 -15.32 0.46
C ASP A 86 8.82 -16.25 1.26
N HIS A 87 8.31 -16.77 2.38
CA HIS A 87 9.05 -17.70 3.22
C HIS A 87 9.40 -19.02 2.53
N GLN A 88 8.58 -19.49 1.57
CA GLN A 88 8.81 -20.79 0.95
C GLN A 88 10.02 -20.74 0.01
N SER A 89 10.17 -19.65 -0.73
CA SER A 89 11.27 -19.47 -1.67
C SER A 89 12.42 -18.63 -1.11
N HIS A 90 12.25 -18.01 0.04
CA HIS A 90 13.14 -16.99 0.60
C HIS A 90 13.39 -15.83 -0.39
N GLU A 91 12.35 -15.40 -1.10
CA GLU A 91 12.44 -14.29 -2.04
C GLU A 91 11.73 -13.06 -1.48
N LEU A 92 12.25 -11.89 -1.82
CA LEU A 92 11.74 -10.60 -1.36
C LEU A 92 11.25 -9.79 -2.56
N PHE A 93 10.10 -9.15 -2.41
CA PHE A 93 9.44 -8.39 -3.47
C PHE A 93 9.02 -7.02 -2.97
N ILE A 94 9.06 -6.05 -3.86
CA ILE A 94 8.39 -4.77 -3.68
C ILE A 94 7.16 -4.77 -4.56
N VAL A 95 6.04 -4.39 -3.96
CA VAL A 95 4.75 -4.26 -4.63
C VAL A 95 4.36 -2.80 -4.55
N THR A 96 4.24 -2.15 -5.69
CA THR A 96 3.72 -0.78 -5.79
C THR A 96 2.26 -0.86 -6.21
N ARG A 97 1.38 -0.31 -5.37
CA ARG A 97 -0.07 -0.22 -5.61
C ARG A 97 -0.40 1.15 -6.15
N TYR A 98 -1.07 1.22 -7.31
CA TYR A 98 -1.52 2.48 -7.90
C TYR A 98 -3.01 2.68 -7.62
N ILE A 99 -3.33 3.81 -6.98
CA ILE A 99 -4.66 4.13 -6.44
C ILE A 99 -5.16 5.39 -7.11
N ALA A 100 -6.28 5.30 -7.81
CA ALA A 100 -6.98 6.47 -8.29
C ALA A 100 -7.56 7.24 -7.10
N PRO A 101 -7.34 8.56 -6.98
CA PRO A 101 -7.86 9.35 -5.87
C PRO A 101 -9.38 9.44 -5.86
N ALA A 102 -10.01 9.26 -7.03
CA ALA A 102 -11.44 9.32 -7.21
C ALA A 102 -11.89 8.60 -8.49
N ILE A 103 -12.98 7.84 -8.41
CA ILE A 103 -13.64 7.21 -9.56
C ILE A 103 -15.15 7.56 -9.57
N ASP A 104 -15.64 8.05 -10.71
CA ASP A 104 -17.06 8.35 -10.92
C ASP A 104 -17.89 7.06 -11.11
N GLN A 105 -19.23 7.17 -11.04
CA GLN A 105 -20.17 6.06 -11.18
C GLN A 105 -20.04 5.30 -12.51
N ASP A 106 -19.54 5.95 -13.55
CA ASP A 106 -19.30 5.34 -14.87
C ASP A 106 -17.89 4.75 -15.03
N GLY A 107 -17.05 4.82 -13.99
CA GLY A 107 -15.67 4.35 -13.98
C GLY A 107 -14.64 5.37 -14.46
N THR A 108 -15.04 6.62 -14.70
CA THR A 108 -14.11 7.69 -15.09
C THR A 108 -13.19 8.05 -13.92
N LEU A 109 -11.88 8.08 -14.17
CA LEU A 109 -10.88 8.54 -13.20
C LEU A 109 -10.97 10.06 -13.06
N LEU A 110 -11.02 10.55 -11.82
CA LEU A 110 -11.05 11.97 -11.51
C LEU A 110 -9.76 12.35 -10.79
N LEU A 111 -9.24 13.54 -11.09
CA LEU A 111 -8.10 14.11 -10.36
C LEU A 111 -8.54 14.51 -8.94
N SER A 112 -7.58 14.58 -8.02
CA SER A 112 -7.85 15.06 -6.66
C SER A 112 -8.45 16.47 -6.66
N GLU A 113 -8.06 17.31 -7.62
CA GLU A 113 -8.57 18.67 -7.81
C GLU A 113 -10.03 18.73 -8.24
N ASP A 114 -10.55 17.65 -8.84
CA ASP A 114 -11.94 17.55 -9.31
C ASP A 114 -12.86 16.90 -8.26
N ASN A 115 -12.30 16.26 -7.22
CA ASN A 115 -13.05 15.62 -6.13
C ASN A 115 -12.97 16.41 -4.80
N LEU A 116 -13.05 17.75 -4.85
CA LEU A 116 -12.81 18.64 -3.70
C LEU A 116 -13.73 18.40 -2.49
N ASP A 117 -14.94 17.91 -2.72
CA ASP A 117 -15.92 17.59 -1.67
C ASP A 117 -15.84 16.13 -1.20
N ASP A 118 -14.85 15.37 -1.69
CA ASP A 118 -14.67 13.93 -1.46
C ASP A 118 -15.94 13.11 -1.75
N GLN A 119 -16.64 13.49 -2.82
CA GLN A 119 -17.90 12.86 -3.21
C GLN A 119 -17.67 11.45 -3.76
N PHE A 120 -16.54 11.26 -4.45
CA PHE A 120 -16.21 10.02 -5.12
C PHE A 120 -15.17 9.21 -4.32
N PRO A 121 -15.32 7.88 -4.25
CA PRO A 121 -14.35 7.01 -3.59
C PRO A 121 -13.06 6.87 -4.40
N TYR A 122 -11.95 6.69 -3.70
CA TYR A 122 -10.71 6.21 -4.29
C TYR A 122 -10.80 4.71 -4.57
N GLN A 123 -10.00 4.22 -5.51
CA GLN A 123 -9.97 2.81 -5.85
C GLN A 123 -8.62 2.39 -6.44
N THR A 124 -8.20 1.18 -6.11
CA THR A 124 -6.99 0.58 -6.69
C THR A 124 -7.19 0.27 -8.17
N LEU A 125 -6.21 0.68 -9.00
CA LEU A 125 -6.22 0.44 -10.44
C LEU A 125 -5.39 -0.77 -10.84
N THR A 126 -4.19 -0.87 -10.31
CA THR A 126 -3.22 -1.89 -10.71
C THR A 126 -2.06 -1.96 -9.72
N PHE A 127 -1.14 -2.87 -9.98
CA PHE A 127 0.06 -3.10 -9.19
C PHE A 127 1.25 -3.35 -10.09
N ASP A 128 2.42 -2.92 -9.66
CA ASP A 128 3.71 -3.41 -10.16
C ASP A 128 4.38 -4.26 -9.09
N VAL A 129 5.10 -5.29 -9.53
CA VAL A 129 5.83 -6.18 -8.62
C VAL A 129 7.27 -6.30 -9.11
N PHE A 130 8.21 -6.02 -8.22
CA PHE A 130 9.64 -6.14 -8.46
C PHE A 130 10.23 -7.15 -7.50
N LYS A 131 10.95 -8.14 -8.03
CA LYS A 131 11.78 -9.01 -7.21
C LYS A 131 13.08 -8.28 -6.85
N LEU A 132 13.49 -8.38 -5.60
CA LEU A 132 14.79 -7.90 -5.13
C LEU A 132 15.83 -9.01 -5.27
N ASP A 133 16.84 -8.78 -6.09
CA ASP A 133 17.96 -9.69 -6.28
C ASP A 133 19.22 -9.11 -5.63
N PHE A 134 19.61 -9.70 -4.49
CA PHE A 134 20.75 -9.25 -3.71
C PHE A 134 22.05 -9.81 -4.30
N ILE A 135 22.73 -9.01 -5.12
CA ILE A 135 24.01 -9.40 -5.72
C ILE A 135 25.12 -9.40 -4.64
N ASN A 136 25.11 -8.39 -3.77
CA ASN A 136 25.97 -8.30 -2.59
C ASN A 136 25.37 -7.33 -1.56
N HIS A 137 26.07 -7.10 -0.44
CA HIS A 137 25.59 -6.26 0.66
C HIS A 137 25.23 -4.82 0.26
N ASP A 138 25.88 -4.27 -0.77
CA ASP A 138 25.73 -2.87 -1.17
C ASP A 138 25.04 -2.73 -2.55
N HIS A 139 24.53 -3.83 -3.11
CA HIS A 139 23.96 -3.84 -4.45
C HIS A 139 22.76 -4.78 -4.55
N VAL A 140 21.59 -4.18 -4.80
CA VAL A 140 20.32 -4.87 -5.04
C VAL A 140 19.84 -4.51 -6.44
N GLU A 141 19.57 -5.52 -7.25
CA GLU A 141 18.90 -5.34 -8.54
C GLU A 141 17.40 -5.54 -8.39
N LEU A 142 16.63 -4.70 -9.08
CA LEU A 142 15.18 -4.83 -9.19
C LEU A 142 14.84 -5.51 -10.51
N GLN A 143 14.15 -6.63 -10.42
CA GLN A 143 13.67 -7.35 -11.60
C GLN A 143 12.15 -7.26 -11.65
N TYR A 144 11.61 -6.62 -12.69
CA TYR A 144 10.16 -6.60 -12.91
C TYR A 144 9.65 -8.03 -13.02
N ASN A 145 8.68 -8.37 -12.19
CA ASN A 145 8.14 -9.70 -12.10
C ASN A 145 6.73 -9.73 -12.70
N SER A 146 6.61 -10.15 -13.95
CA SER A 146 5.33 -10.18 -14.69
C SER A 146 4.36 -11.29 -14.28
N SER A 147 4.72 -12.15 -13.33
CA SER A 147 3.87 -13.23 -12.83
C SER A 147 4.23 -13.62 -11.39
N LEU A 148 3.22 -13.84 -10.55
CA LEU A 148 3.43 -14.38 -9.19
C LEU A 148 3.44 -15.91 -9.17
N GLY A 149 3.20 -16.57 -10.31
CA GLY A 149 3.18 -18.01 -10.43
C GLY A 149 2.20 -18.66 -9.45
N ASN A 150 2.69 -19.58 -8.64
CA ASN A 150 1.91 -20.29 -7.63
C ASN A 150 1.85 -19.53 -6.28
N ARG A 151 1.85 -18.20 -6.32
CA ARG A 151 1.81 -17.35 -5.12
C ARG A 151 0.54 -16.52 -5.07
N ALA A 152 0.10 -16.30 -3.84
CA ALA A 152 -0.88 -15.30 -3.45
C ALA A 152 -0.19 -14.31 -2.51
N PHE A 153 -0.13 -13.05 -2.89
CA PHE A 153 0.43 -11.98 -2.06
C PHE A 153 -0.66 -11.37 -1.20
N PHE A 154 -0.31 -10.98 0.03
CA PHE A 154 -1.20 -10.32 0.97
C PHE A 154 -0.58 -9.00 1.39
N ILE A 155 -1.27 -7.90 1.12
CA ILE A 155 -0.79 -6.53 1.39
C ILE A 155 -1.92 -5.68 2.01
N GLY A 156 -1.55 -4.63 2.74
CA GLY A 156 -2.49 -3.77 3.45
C GLY A 156 -1.79 -2.97 4.53
N SER A 157 -2.50 -2.64 5.61
CA SER A 157 -1.89 -1.88 6.73
C SER A 157 -0.85 -2.66 7.53
N ASN A 158 -0.79 -3.99 7.37
CA ASN A 158 0.22 -4.86 7.97
C ASN A 158 1.35 -5.15 6.97
N THR A 159 2.47 -5.65 7.46
CA THR A 159 3.60 -6.07 6.62
C THR A 159 3.16 -7.13 5.60
N GLY A 160 3.64 -6.98 4.37
CA GLY A 160 3.26 -7.86 3.27
C GLY A 160 3.89 -9.24 3.37
N PHE A 161 3.16 -10.27 2.93
CA PHE A 161 3.65 -11.66 2.91
C PHE A 161 3.06 -12.43 1.72
N ALA A 162 3.70 -13.53 1.36
CA ALA A 162 3.23 -14.42 0.30
C ALA A 162 2.91 -15.82 0.83
N LEU A 163 1.87 -16.43 0.28
CA LEU A 163 1.52 -17.83 0.52
C LEU A 163 1.56 -18.63 -0.78
N SER A 164 1.98 -19.89 -0.65
CA SER A 164 2.00 -20.85 -1.74
C SER A 164 0.61 -21.39 -2.03
N THR A 165 0.11 -21.18 -3.24
CA THR A 165 -1.18 -21.73 -3.67
C THR A 165 -1.13 -23.23 -3.94
N THR A 166 0.06 -23.82 -4.02
CA THR A 166 0.21 -25.29 -4.03
C THR A 166 0.00 -25.92 -2.66
N GLN A 167 0.31 -25.19 -1.59
CA GLN A 167 0.09 -25.62 -0.21
C GLN A 167 -1.32 -25.26 0.27
N PHE A 168 -1.82 -24.11 -0.18
CA PHE A 168 -3.16 -23.58 0.12
C PHE A 168 -3.97 -23.47 -1.18
N PRO A 169 -4.51 -24.59 -1.71
CA PRO A 169 -5.20 -24.63 -3.01
C PRO A 169 -6.52 -23.83 -3.04
N GLU A 170 -7.01 -23.36 -1.90
CA GLU A 170 -8.13 -22.42 -1.77
C GLU A 170 -7.78 -21.00 -2.22
N LEU A 171 -6.48 -20.66 -2.30
CA LEU A 171 -5.99 -19.38 -2.77
C LEU A 171 -5.86 -19.36 -4.29
N LYS A 172 -6.08 -18.19 -4.89
CA LYS A 172 -5.90 -18.02 -6.34
C LYS A 172 -4.41 -17.86 -6.67
N PRO A 173 -3.83 -18.67 -7.58
CA PRO A 173 -2.48 -18.41 -8.06
C PRO A 173 -2.43 -17.06 -8.80
N ASN A 174 -1.24 -16.49 -8.95
CA ASN A 174 -1.04 -15.20 -9.62
C ASN A 174 -1.93 -14.08 -9.07
N SER A 175 -2.07 -13.97 -7.75
CA SER A 175 -2.99 -12.97 -7.20
C SER A 175 -2.43 -12.16 -6.05
N ILE A 176 -2.97 -10.95 -5.90
CA ILE A 176 -2.71 -10.02 -4.80
C ILE A 176 -4.01 -9.79 -4.05
N TYR A 177 -4.04 -10.21 -2.80
CA TYR A 177 -5.09 -9.96 -1.83
C TYR A 177 -4.73 -8.67 -1.09
N PHE A 178 -5.50 -7.61 -1.31
CA PHE A 178 -5.19 -6.31 -0.74
C PHE A 178 -6.32 -5.82 0.16
N THR A 179 -5.94 -5.03 1.18
CA THR A 179 -6.88 -4.31 2.05
C THR A 179 -6.62 -2.81 1.97
N ASP A 180 -7.66 -2.05 2.29
CA ASP A 180 -7.61 -0.60 2.32
C ASP A 180 -6.76 -0.13 3.50
N ASP A 181 -5.63 0.51 3.23
CA ASP A 181 -4.65 0.96 4.21
C ASP A 181 -4.52 2.49 4.26
N LEU A 182 -5.34 3.21 3.49
CA LEU A 182 -5.40 4.66 3.48
C LEU A 182 -6.19 5.22 4.68
N THR A 183 -6.05 4.60 5.85
CA THR A 183 -6.78 4.98 7.08
C THR A 183 -6.60 6.46 7.41
N TRP A 184 -5.42 7.02 7.12
CA TRP A 184 -5.12 8.45 7.28
C TRP A 184 -6.06 9.36 6.47
N ALA A 185 -6.53 8.90 5.30
CA ALA A 185 -7.38 9.68 4.40
C ALA A 185 -8.81 9.84 4.93
N TYR A 186 -9.33 8.87 5.70
CA TYR A 186 -10.76 8.85 6.08
C TYR A 186 -11.05 8.77 7.58
N ARG A 187 -10.08 8.45 8.44
CA ARG A 187 -10.31 8.20 9.88
C ARG A 187 -10.94 9.39 10.62
N HIS A 188 -10.56 10.61 10.25
CA HIS A 188 -11.01 11.84 10.94
C HIS A 188 -12.14 12.56 10.20
N ARG A 189 -12.62 12.04 9.07
CA ARG A 189 -13.61 12.73 8.27
C ARG A 189 -15.03 12.28 8.65
N GLU A 190 -15.85 13.19 9.16
CA GLU A 190 -17.19 12.86 9.69
C GLU A 190 -18.23 12.57 8.60
N LYS A 191 -18.07 13.16 7.41
CA LYS A 191 -19.07 13.15 6.33
C LYS A 191 -18.77 12.19 5.18
N LEU A 192 -17.58 11.60 5.12
CA LEU A 192 -17.27 10.67 4.04
C LEU A 192 -18.00 9.34 4.25
N LYS A 193 -18.62 8.88 3.17
CA LYS A 193 -19.25 7.56 3.11
C LYS A 193 -18.27 6.47 2.69
N CYS A 194 -17.04 6.81 2.30
CA CYS A 194 -15.99 5.88 1.91
C CYS A 194 -14.89 5.75 2.99
N GLY A 195 -14.01 4.76 2.78
CA GLY A 195 -12.93 4.40 3.69
C GLY A 195 -13.04 2.97 4.20
N GLY A 196 -11.95 2.21 4.14
CA GLY A 196 -11.89 0.79 4.49
C GLY A 196 -12.49 -0.14 3.44
N HIS A 197 -12.84 0.41 2.27
CA HIS A 197 -13.63 -0.19 1.21
C HIS A 197 -12.81 -0.68 0.02
N ASP A 198 -11.62 -0.12 -0.19
CA ASP A 198 -10.75 -0.45 -1.31
C ASP A 198 -9.93 -1.71 -0.99
N LEU A 199 -10.59 -2.85 -1.11
CA LEU A 199 -10.06 -4.18 -0.80
C LEU A 199 -10.53 -5.19 -1.84
N GLY A 200 -9.72 -6.21 -2.12
CA GLY A 200 -9.96 -7.04 -3.29
C GLY A 200 -8.97 -8.17 -3.49
N ILE A 201 -9.25 -8.95 -4.54
CA ILE A 201 -8.30 -9.92 -5.09
C ILE A 201 -8.01 -9.47 -6.52
N TYR A 202 -6.77 -9.07 -6.77
CA TYR A 202 -6.28 -8.73 -8.09
C TYR A 202 -5.64 -9.96 -8.73
N ASP A 203 -6.16 -10.39 -9.88
CA ASP A 203 -5.48 -11.35 -10.74
C ASP A 203 -4.35 -10.59 -11.45
N TYR A 204 -3.13 -10.84 -11.00
CA TYR A 204 -1.94 -10.12 -11.46
C TYR A 204 -1.57 -10.46 -12.90
N LYS A 205 -1.95 -11.65 -13.37
CA LYS A 205 -1.65 -12.09 -14.73
C LYS A 205 -2.63 -11.50 -15.74
N GLU A 206 -3.91 -11.52 -15.41
CA GLU A 206 -4.98 -11.02 -16.30
C GLU A 206 -5.26 -9.52 -16.10
N GLY A 207 -4.71 -8.91 -15.05
CA GLY A 207 -4.88 -7.49 -14.74
C GLY A 207 -6.32 -7.15 -14.34
N SER A 208 -6.99 -8.02 -13.57
CA SER A 208 -8.41 -7.90 -13.30
C SER A 208 -8.77 -8.09 -11.83
N PHE A 209 -9.81 -7.42 -11.37
CA PHE A 209 -10.29 -7.52 -10.00
C PHE A 209 -11.40 -8.56 -9.90
N SER A 210 -11.25 -9.47 -8.94
CA SER A 210 -12.37 -10.27 -8.45
C SER A 210 -13.03 -9.56 -7.28
N SER A 211 -14.36 -9.50 -7.28
CA SER A 211 -15.11 -9.09 -6.09
C SER A 211 -14.75 -10.01 -4.93
N CYS A 212 -14.26 -9.42 -3.84
CA CYS A 212 -14.17 -10.08 -2.55
C CYS A 212 -15.31 -9.59 -1.65
N TYR A 213 -15.39 -10.10 -0.42
CA TYR A 213 -16.51 -10.10 0.55
C TYR A 213 -17.35 -8.82 0.77
N TYR A 214 -17.02 -7.67 0.17
CA TYR A 214 -17.76 -6.40 0.28
C TYR A 214 -18.33 -5.94 -1.08
N PRO A 215 -19.53 -5.32 -1.10
CA PRO A 215 -20.17 -4.92 -2.34
C PRO A 215 -19.41 -3.79 -3.06
N ILE A 216 -19.09 -3.99 -4.35
CA ILE A 216 -18.54 -2.99 -5.30
C ILE A 216 -19.60 -1.98 -5.75
N ASP A 217 -20.74 -1.91 -5.05
CA ASP A 217 -21.78 -0.96 -5.38
C ASP A 217 -21.41 0.38 -4.73
N LEU A 218 -20.91 1.32 -5.55
CA LEU A 218 -20.44 2.63 -5.11
C LEU A 218 -21.47 3.36 -4.26
N ASP A 219 -22.76 3.22 -4.58
CA ASP A 219 -23.87 3.85 -3.86
C ASP A 219 -24.14 3.20 -2.49
N LYS A 220 -23.60 1.99 -2.26
CA LYS A 220 -23.73 1.23 -1.01
C LYS A 220 -22.44 1.16 -0.21
N ILE A 221 -21.36 1.83 -0.64
CA ILE A 221 -20.13 1.90 0.14
C ILE A 221 -20.47 2.47 1.52
N GLN A 222 -20.07 1.71 2.54
CA GLN A 222 -20.11 2.14 3.92
C GLN A 222 -18.70 2.13 4.46
N ARG A 223 -18.38 3.14 5.26
CA ARG A 223 -17.09 3.23 5.92
C ARG A 223 -16.88 2.05 6.87
N ILE A 224 -15.73 1.38 6.73
CA ILE A 224 -15.31 0.26 7.59
C ILE A 224 -14.24 0.80 8.56
N LEU A 225 -14.50 0.67 9.87
CA LEU A 225 -13.58 1.10 10.93
C LEU A 225 -13.54 0.06 12.06
N PRO A 226 -12.34 -0.40 12.49
CA PRO A 226 -11.03 -0.10 11.91
C PRO A 226 -10.88 -0.68 10.49
N ALA A 227 -9.88 -0.20 9.75
CA ALA A 227 -9.53 -0.74 8.44
C ALA A 227 -9.27 -2.25 8.56
N PRO A 228 -9.71 -3.06 7.59
CA PRO A 228 -9.39 -4.48 7.57
C PRO A 228 -7.87 -4.70 7.52
N ILE A 229 -7.39 -5.68 8.28
CA ILE A 229 -5.99 -6.09 8.29
C ILE A 229 -5.90 -7.58 8.00
N TRP A 230 -4.82 -8.02 7.36
CA TRP A 230 -4.55 -9.46 7.26
C TRP A 230 -4.01 -9.97 8.57
N PHE A 231 -4.62 -11.04 9.08
CA PHE A 231 -4.10 -11.76 10.23
C PHE A 231 -3.16 -12.85 9.76
N THR A 232 -1.91 -12.78 10.22
CA THR A 232 -0.92 -13.83 10.06
C THR A 232 -0.83 -14.63 11.36
N PRO A 233 -1.49 -15.80 11.47
CA PRO A 233 -1.22 -16.69 12.59
C PRO A 233 0.25 -17.12 12.51
N ASP A 234 0.94 -17.03 13.63
CA ASP A 234 2.29 -17.59 13.77
C ASP A 234 2.19 -19.12 13.65
N PRO A 235 2.79 -19.73 12.60
CA PRO A 235 2.70 -21.17 12.39
C PRO A 235 3.48 -21.98 13.45
N ASP A 236 4.33 -21.35 14.27
CA ASP A 236 5.17 -21.99 15.28
C ASP A 236 4.62 -21.89 16.70
N VAL A 237 3.42 -21.34 16.90
CA VAL A 237 2.70 -21.58 18.15
C VAL A 237 2.11 -22.98 18.07
N ASP A 238 2.85 -23.96 18.60
CA ASP A 238 2.30 -25.18 19.17
C ASP A 238 1.24 -24.75 20.21
N VAL A 239 0.03 -24.48 19.74
CA VAL A 239 -1.15 -24.48 20.59
C VAL A 239 -1.32 -25.94 20.97
N ASP A 240 -0.70 -26.31 22.08
CA ASP A 240 -1.07 -27.46 22.88
C ASP A 240 -2.59 -27.42 23.02
N ALA A 241 -3.26 -28.19 22.16
CA ALA A 241 -4.70 -28.32 22.08
C ALA A 241 -5.24 -29.13 23.26
N GLU A 242 -4.75 -28.85 24.47
CA GLU A 242 -5.25 -29.41 25.74
C GLU A 242 -5.82 -28.34 26.69
N CYS A 243 -5.77 -27.05 26.36
CA CYS A 243 -6.36 -26.01 27.22
C CYS A 243 -7.67 -25.43 26.68
N LEU A 244 -8.61 -26.26 26.24
CA LEU A 244 -10.04 -25.91 26.24
C LEU A 244 -10.88 -27.17 26.53
N ALA A 245 -10.98 -27.50 27.82
CA ALA A 245 -12.02 -28.35 28.40
C ALA A 245 -12.61 -27.65 29.62
#